data_AF-A0A520ISF6-F1
#
_entry.id   AF-A0A520ISF6-F1
#
_cell.length_a   1.000
_cell.length_b   1.000
_cell.length_c   1.000
_cell.angle_alpha   90.00
_cell.angle_beta   90.00
_cell.angle_gamma   90.00
#
_symmetry.space_group_name_H-M   'P 1'
#
loop_
_entity.id
_entity.type
_entity.pdbx_description
1 polymer ?
#
loop_
_entity_poly.entity_id
_entity_poly.type
_entity_poly.pdbx_seq_one_letter_code
_entity_poly.pdbx_strand_id
1 'polypeptide(L)'
;MNALARNKIAFHSENLVLPDLKHIDNELVRTQAETIWNRWGKQAKDFLDTSLNCYDEGNYNLAVFLMHQAVESTLSAIIRVNLGYRLAIHNLARQLRISLIFTDDLKDVFDLGSIEGVQLFEFLQAAYSAGRYKDDFNADKEIVKALSDKVCKLFITAESLYNQAMETLKE
;
A
#
# COMPACT_ATOMS: atom_id res chain seq x y z
N MET A 1 20.85 -0.56 0.72
CA MET A 1 22.24 -1.07 0.70
C MET A 1 22.22 -2.57 0.44
N ASN A 2 22.55 -3.04 -0.77
CA ASN A 2 22.32 -4.42 -1.22
C ASN A 2 23.56 -5.31 -0.97
N ALA A 3 23.36 -6.50 -0.38
CA ALA A 3 24.44 -7.44 -0.01
C ALA A 3 25.21 -7.99 -1.23
N LEU A 4 24.58 -7.98 -2.40
CA LEU A 4 25.20 -8.37 -3.68
C LEU A 4 26.37 -7.47 -4.09
N ALA A 5 26.42 -6.21 -3.62
CA ALA A 5 27.47 -5.27 -3.98
C ALA A 5 28.83 -5.55 -3.30
N ARG A 6 28.90 -6.48 -2.33
CA ARG A 6 30.10 -6.68 -1.50
C ARG A 6 30.98 -7.88 -1.89
N ASN A 7 30.65 -8.66 -2.92
CA ASN A 7 31.49 -9.75 -3.45
C ASN A 7 32.09 -10.72 -2.40
N LYS A 8 31.47 -10.89 -1.23
CA LYS A 8 31.94 -11.84 -0.22
C LYS A 8 31.23 -13.17 -0.40
N ILE A 9 31.78 -14.00 -1.28
CA ILE A 9 31.37 -15.40 -1.43
C ILE A 9 31.96 -16.19 -0.25
N ALA A 10 31.11 -16.67 0.66
CA ALA A 10 31.57 -17.42 1.84
C ALA A 10 32.06 -18.83 1.51
N PHE A 11 31.58 -19.42 0.41
CA PHE A 11 31.97 -20.73 -0.09
C PHE A 11 31.64 -20.82 -1.59
N HIS A 12 32.56 -21.32 -2.41
CA HIS A 12 32.37 -21.55 -3.84
C HIS A 12 32.71 -23.01 -4.17
N SER A 13 31.71 -23.79 -4.59
CA SER A 13 31.91 -25.15 -5.08
C SER A 13 32.49 -25.10 -6.50
N GLU A 14 33.43 -25.98 -6.85
CA GLU A 14 34.01 -26.06 -8.20
C GLU A 14 32.95 -26.31 -9.30
N ASN A 15 31.79 -26.88 -8.93
CA ASN A 15 30.69 -27.17 -9.86
C ASN A 15 29.57 -26.12 -9.85
N LEU A 16 29.70 -25.03 -9.06
CA LEU A 16 28.69 -23.98 -9.00
C LEU A 16 28.98 -22.90 -10.04
N VAL A 17 28.22 -22.92 -11.13
CA VAL A 17 28.16 -21.80 -12.09
C VAL A 17 27.08 -20.84 -11.63
N LEU A 18 27.46 -19.65 -11.15
CA LEU A 18 26.50 -18.60 -10.85
C LEU A 18 25.89 -18.08 -12.16
N PRO A 19 24.56 -17.88 -12.22
CA PRO A 19 23.95 -17.26 -13.38
C PRO A 19 24.45 -15.82 -13.52
N ASP A 20 24.66 -15.37 -14.75
CA ASP A 20 24.95 -13.97 -15.01
C ASP A 20 23.80 -13.10 -14.48
N LEU A 21 24.17 -12.07 -13.71
CA LEU A 21 23.22 -11.05 -13.29
C LEU A 21 22.65 -10.37 -14.53
N LYS A 22 21.35 -10.55 -14.78
CA LYS A 22 20.67 -9.87 -15.87
C LYS A 22 20.75 -8.37 -15.67
N HIS A 23 21.14 -7.65 -16.72
CA HIS A 23 21.03 -6.19 -16.75
C HIS A 23 19.58 -5.79 -16.48
N ILE A 24 19.38 -4.84 -15.57
CA ILE A 24 18.06 -4.29 -15.28
C ILE A 24 17.73 -3.30 -16.40
N ASP A 25 16.77 -3.65 -17.24
CA ASP A 25 16.25 -2.75 -18.26
C ASP A 25 15.29 -1.76 -17.60
N ASN A 26 15.75 -0.52 -17.39
CA ASN A 26 14.96 0.55 -16.77
C ASN A 26 13.66 0.83 -17.54
N GLU A 27 13.64 0.69 -18.87
CA GLU A 27 12.44 0.91 -19.69
C GLU A 27 11.39 -0.19 -19.42
N LEU A 28 11.84 -1.44 -19.30
CA LEU A 28 10.97 -2.57 -18.95
C LEU A 28 10.42 -2.42 -17.53
N VAL A 29 11.27 -2.09 -16.55
CA VAL A 29 10.84 -1.87 -15.15
C VAL A 29 9.85 -0.73 -15.05
N ARG A 30 10.10 0.36 -15.77
CA ARG A 30 9.19 1.51 -15.85
C ARG A 30 7.84 1.13 -16.42
N THR A 31 7.82 0.44 -17.56
CA THR A 31 6.57 -0.02 -18.21
C THR A 31 5.76 -0.93 -17.27
N GLN A 32 6.45 -1.80 -16.51
CA GLN A 32 5.80 -2.64 -15.50
C GLN A 32 5.22 -1.81 -14.36
N ALA A 33 5.95 -0.82 -13.84
CA ALA A 33 5.49 0.09 -12.80
C ALA A 33 4.25 0.89 -13.24
N GLU A 34 4.25 1.43 -14.47
CA GLU A 34 3.10 2.13 -15.07
C GLU A 34 1.88 1.19 -15.17
N THR A 35 2.08 -0.03 -15.65
CA THR A 35 1.00 -1.04 -15.76
C THR A 35 0.42 -1.38 -14.39
N ILE A 36 1.27 -1.51 -13.38
CA ILE A 36 0.86 -1.78 -12.00
C ILE A 36 0.04 -0.62 -11.45
N TRP A 37 0.53 0.62 -11.59
CA TRP A 37 -0.15 1.80 -11.06
C TRP A 37 -1.48 2.09 -11.76
N ASN A 38 -1.49 2.02 -13.09
CA ASN A 38 -2.72 2.20 -13.89
C ASN A 38 -3.81 1.19 -13.57
N ARG A 39 -3.44 0.01 -13.04
CA ARG A 39 -4.40 -0.99 -12.56
C ARG A 39 -4.76 -0.78 -11.09
N TRP A 40 -3.79 -0.91 -10.20
CA TRP A 40 -4.03 -0.99 -8.75
C TRP A 40 -4.12 0.39 -8.10
N GLY A 41 -3.34 1.36 -8.56
CA GLY A 41 -3.46 2.76 -8.15
C GLY A 41 -4.80 3.35 -8.60
N LYS A 42 -5.21 3.10 -9.86
CA LYS A 42 -6.55 3.49 -10.33
C LYS A 42 -7.66 2.83 -9.50
N GLN A 43 -7.57 1.52 -9.25
CA GLN A 43 -8.57 0.84 -8.42
C GLN A 43 -8.64 1.42 -7.00
N ALA A 44 -7.49 1.74 -6.39
CA ALA A 44 -7.44 2.40 -5.09
C ALA A 44 -8.15 3.76 -5.12
N LYS A 45 -7.93 4.54 -6.18
CA LYS A 45 -8.59 5.83 -6.38
C LYS A 45 -10.11 5.69 -6.55
N ASP A 46 -10.56 4.74 -7.38
CA ASP A 46 -11.98 4.46 -7.60
C ASP A 46 -12.67 4.09 -6.27
N PHE A 47 -12.04 3.25 -5.44
CA PHE A 47 -12.56 2.91 -4.10
C PHE A 47 -12.59 4.11 -3.16
N LEU A 48 -11.54 4.93 -3.16
CA LEU A 48 -11.48 6.14 -2.35
C LEU A 48 -12.59 7.11 -2.72
N ASP A 49 -12.72 7.46 -3.99
CA ASP A 49 -13.73 8.41 -4.46
C ASP A 49 -15.14 7.91 -4.16
N THR A 50 -15.40 6.62 -4.37
CA THR A 50 -16.68 6.00 -4.01
C THR A 50 -16.92 6.05 -2.49
N SER A 51 -15.88 5.82 -1.66
CA SER A 51 -16.02 5.89 -0.21
C SER A 51 -16.39 7.29 0.29
N LEU A 52 -15.87 8.34 -0.35
CA LEU A 52 -16.19 9.72 -0.02
C LEU A 52 -17.64 10.05 -0.36
N ASN A 53 -18.11 9.62 -1.54
CA ASN A 53 -19.51 9.76 -1.91
C ASN A 53 -20.44 9.04 -0.92
N CYS A 54 -20.11 7.80 -0.53
CA CYS A 54 -20.88 7.07 0.47
C CYS A 54 -20.90 7.79 1.83
N TYR A 55 -19.80 8.41 2.24
CA TYR A 55 -19.76 9.22 3.46
C TYR A 55 -20.72 10.42 3.37
N ASP A 56 -20.71 11.14 2.25
CA ASP A 56 -21.57 12.32 2.04
C ASP A 56 -23.07 11.94 2.00
N GLU A 57 -23.39 10.76 1.50
CA GLU A 57 -24.75 10.18 1.51
C GLU A 57 -25.18 9.63 2.88
N GLY A 58 -24.29 9.60 3.89
CA GLY A 58 -24.57 9.05 5.21
C GLY A 58 -24.41 7.51 5.30
N ASN A 59 -23.91 6.87 4.24
CA ASN A 59 -23.65 5.44 4.17
C ASN A 59 -22.31 5.06 4.83
N TYR A 60 -22.15 5.36 6.13
CA TYR A 60 -20.86 5.28 6.85
C TYR A 60 -20.23 3.89 6.88
N ASN A 61 -21.04 2.84 7.08
CA ASN A 61 -20.54 1.46 7.06
C ASN A 61 -19.92 1.09 5.71
N LEU A 62 -20.61 1.46 4.61
CA LEU A 62 -20.13 1.21 3.26
C LEU A 62 -18.90 2.08 2.95
N ALA A 63 -18.89 3.33 3.40
CA ALA A 63 -17.76 4.23 3.25
C ALA A 63 -16.49 3.61 3.86
N VAL A 64 -16.54 3.15 5.12
CA VAL A 64 -15.36 2.55 5.78
C VAL A 64 -14.95 1.23 5.11
N PHE A 65 -15.90 0.42 4.65
CA PHE A 65 -15.59 -0.78 3.88
C PHE A 65 -14.80 -0.45 2.61
N LEU A 66 -15.23 0.56 1.85
CA LEU A 66 -14.55 1.02 0.64
C LEU A 66 -13.20 1.66 0.96
N MET A 67 -13.07 2.38 2.08
CA MET A 67 -11.77 2.89 2.56
C MET A 67 -10.77 1.76 2.82
N HIS A 68 -11.21 0.65 3.41
CA HIS A 68 -10.35 -0.51 3.59
C HIS A 68 -9.84 -1.05 2.24
N GLN A 69 -10.73 -1.18 1.25
CA GLN A 69 -10.37 -1.61 -0.10
C GLN A 69 -9.43 -0.62 -0.81
N ALA A 70 -9.62 0.69 -0.59
CA ALA A 70 -8.73 1.74 -1.08
C ALA A 70 -7.31 1.62 -0.49
N VAL A 71 -7.19 1.44 0.83
CA VAL A 71 -5.90 1.25 1.51
C VAL A 71 -5.22 -0.04 1.03
N GLU A 72 -5.94 -1.16 0.97
CA GLU A 72 -5.40 -2.44 0.50
C GLU A 72 -4.84 -2.33 -0.93
N SER A 73 -5.61 -1.69 -1.82
CA SER A 73 -5.23 -1.49 -3.23
C SER A 73 -4.05 -0.53 -3.35
N THR A 74 -4.01 0.54 -2.55
CA THR A 74 -2.90 1.51 -2.51
C THR A 74 -1.59 0.84 -2.10
N LEU A 75 -1.61 0.09 -0.98
CA LEU A 75 -0.45 -0.64 -0.49
C LEU A 75 -0.01 -1.72 -1.48
N SER A 76 -0.96 -2.46 -2.07
CA SER A 76 -0.67 -3.44 -3.12
C SER A 76 0.03 -2.80 -4.32
N ALA A 77 -0.45 -1.64 -4.79
CA ALA A 77 0.16 -0.92 -5.90
C ALA A 77 1.61 -0.52 -5.58
N ILE A 78 1.83 0.18 -4.47
CA ILE A 78 3.15 0.71 -4.13
C ILE A 78 4.17 -0.36 -3.78
N ILE A 79 3.75 -1.43 -3.10
CA ILE A 79 4.66 -2.53 -2.83
C ILE A 79 5.09 -3.22 -4.14
N ARG A 80 4.18 -3.39 -5.09
CA ARG A 80 4.51 -3.98 -6.39
C ARG A 80 5.42 -3.09 -7.23
N VAL A 81 5.18 -1.77 -7.22
CA VAL A 81 6.04 -0.79 -7.91
C VAL A 81 7.46 -0.84 -7.34
N ASN A 82 7.62 -0.87 -6.02
CA ASN A 82 8.94 -0.77 -5.38
C ASN A 82 9.68 -2.10 -5.23
N LEU A 83 8.97 -3.22 -5.07
CA LEU A 83 9.58 -4.54 -4.86
C LEU A 83 9.51 -5.46 -6.08
N GLY A 84 8.70 -5.13 -7.10
CA GLY A 84 8.61 -5.91 -8.34
C GLY A 84 7.89 -7.26 -8.22
N TYR A 85 7.26 -7.59 -7.09
CA TYR A 85 6.51 -8.84 -6.93
C TYR A 85 5.14 -8.65 -6.25
N ARG A 86 4.23 -9.57 -6.58
CA ARG A 86 2.89 -9.62 -5.98
C ARG A 86 2.96 -10.20 -4.57
N LEU A 87 2.34 -9.51 -3.62
CA LEU A 87 1.99 -10.08 -2.33
C LEU A 87 0.57 -10.66 -2.37
N ALA A 88 0.42 -11.91 -1.96
CA ALA A 88 -0.88 -12.53 -1.68
C ALA A 88 -1.24 -12.33 -0.19
N ILE A 89 -1.29 -11.07 0.25
CA ILE A 89 -1.55 -10.68 1.63
C ILE A 89 -2.61 -9.59 1.61
N HIS A 90 -3.70 -9.82 2.33
CA HIS A 90 -4.84 -8.90 2.45
C HIS A 90 -4.90 -8.23 3.83
N ASN A 91 -3.91 -8.45 4.70
CA ASN A 91 -3.83 -7.82 6.01
C ASN A 91 -3.07 -6.48 5.93
N LEU A 92 -3.77 -5.40 6.24
CA LEU A 92 -3.24 -4.03 6.13
C LEU A 92 -2.00 -3.81 6.99
N ALA A 93 -2.00 -4.26 8.24
CA ALA A 93 -0.84 -4.10 9.13
C ALA A 93 0.41 -4.78 8.56
N ARG A 94 0.26 -5.96 7.96
CA ARG A 94 1.36 -6.68 7.32
C ARG A 94 1.82 -6.00 6.05
N GLN A 95 0.91 -5.48 5.23
CA GLN A 95 1.28 -4.70 4.04
C GLN A 95 2.03 -3.43 4.42
N LEU A 96 1.56 -2.69 5.43
CA LEU A 96 2.21 -1.48 5.95
C LEU A 96 3.60 -1.78 6.53
N ARG A 97 3.77 -2.91 7.22
CA ARG A 97 5.09 -3.34 7.69
C ARG A 97 6.05 -3.66 6.54
N ILE A 98 5.55 -4.17 5.42
CA ILE A 98 6.37 -4.44 4.23
C ILE A 98 6.79 -3.14 3.55
N SER A 99 5.95 -2.09 3.56
CA SER A 99 6.34 -0.81 2.96
C SER A 99 7.55 -0.17 3.65
N LEU A 100 7.79 -0.47 4.93
CA LEU A 100 8.98 -0.02 5.68
C LEU A 100 10.32 -0.49 5.08
N ILE A 101 10.31 -1.44 4.13
CA ILE A 101 11.51 -1.82 3.38
C ILE A 101 12.00 -0.66 2.51
N PHE A 102 11.09 0.21 2.05
CA PHE A 102 11.41 1.30 1.12
C PHE A 102 10.91 2.68 1.55
N THR A 103 9.99 2.79 2.51
CA THR A 103 9.52 4.08 3.06
C THR A 103 8.80 3.94 4.41
N ASP A 104 9.00 4.91 5.29
CA ASP A 104 8.22 5.07 6.53
C ASP A 104 6.97 5.95 6.33
N ASP A 105 6.91 6.75 5.26
CA ASP A 105 5.91 7.81 5.06
C ASP A 105 4.48 7.28 5.11
N LEU A 106 4.24 6.07 4.57
CA LEU A 106 2.92 5.45 4.55
C LEU A 106 2.44 5.05 5.95
N LYS A 107 3.35 4.62 6.82
CA LYS A 107 3.03 4.29 8.21
C LYS A 107 2.73 5.56 9.01
N ASP A 108 3.51 6.60 8.77
CA ASP A 108 3.40 7.88 9.47
C ASP A 108 2.09 8.60 9.18
N VAL A 109 1.42 8.30 8.06
CA VAL A 109 0.05 8.77 7.79
C VAL A 109 -0.90 8.40 8.92
N PHE A 110 -0.87 7.15 9.40
CA PHE A 110 -1.79 6.67 10.44
C PHE A 110 -1.39 7.10 11.85
N ASP A 111 -0.18 7.65 12.04
CA ASP A 111 0.33 8.06 13.35
C ASP A 111 0.21 6.95 14.40
N LEU A 112 0.72 5.76 14.09
CA LEU A 112 0.62 4.58 14.97
C LEU A 112 1.41 4.69 16.29
N GLY A 113 2.03 5.84 16.56
CA GLY A 113 2.63 6.17 17.85
C GLY A 113 1.64 6.75 18.86
N SER A 114 0.48 7.25 18.40
CA SER A 114 -0.59 7.78 19.26
C SER A 114 -1.69 6.74 19.51
N ILE A 115 -2.39 6.88 20.64
CA ILE A 115 -3.50 6.00 21.00
C ILE A 115 -4.62 6.14 19.96
N GLU A 116 -4.89 7.38 19.55
CA GLU A 116 -5.90 7.74 18.57
C GLU A 116 -5.58 7.13 17.20
N GLY A 117 -4.33 7.21 16.75
CA GLY A 117 -3.90 6.63 15.48
C GLY A 117 -4.05 5.11 15.45
N VAL A 118 -3.68 4.43 16.54
CA VAL A 118 -3.86 2.98 16.69
C VAL A 118 -5.34 2.61 16.65
N GLN A 119 -6.19 3.31 17.41
CA GLN A 119 -7.63 3.04 17.46
C GLN A 119 -8.31 3.22 16.09
N LEU A 120 -7.95 4.28 15.35
CA LEU A 120 -8.47 4.51 14.00
C LEU A 120 -8.06 3.37 13.05
N PHE A 121 -6.79 2.96 13.09
CA PHE A 121 -6.31 1.89 12.21
C PHE A 121 -6.90 0.52 12.56
N GLU A 122 -7.11 0.23 13.85
CA GLU A 122 -7.83 -0.96 14.29
C GLU A 122 -9.29 -0.96 13.84
N PHE A 123 -9.97 0.18 13.95
CA PHE A 123 -11.34 0.34 13.46
C PHE A 123 -11.43 0.08 11.94
N LEU A 124 -10.52 0.65 11.15
CA LEU A 124 -10.45 0.42 9.70
C LEU A 124 -10.26 -1.08 9.36
N GLN A 125 -9.42 -1.78 10.12
CA GLN A 125 -9.22 -3.22 9.93
C GLN A 125 -10.46 -4.03 10.33
N ALA A 126 -11.08 -3.70 11.46
CA ALA A 126 -12.26 -4.38 11.97
C ALA A 126 -13.47 -4.23 11.03
N ALA A 127 -13.63 -3.05 10.43
CA ALA A 127 -14.75 -2.74 9.53
C ALA A 127 -14.84 -3.66 8.31
N TYR A 128 -13.71 -4.21 7.82
CA TYR A 128 -13.72 -5.17 6.71
C TYR A 128 -14.46 -6.46 7.03
N SER A 129 -14.34 -6.95 8.26
CA SER A 129 -14.99 -8.17 8.72
C SER A 129 -16.36 -7.85 9.34
N ALA A 130 -16.43 -6.83 10.18
CA ALA A 130 -17.65 -6.46 10.90
C ALA A 130 -18.73 -5.91 9.95
N GLY A 131 -18.38 -5.00 9.03
CA GLY A 131 -19.35 -4.38 8.12
C GLY A 131 -20.04 -5.34 7.15
N ARG A 132 -19.55 -6.58 7.02
CA ARG A 132 -20.15 -7.63 6.15
C ARG A 132 -21.00 -8.66 6.90
N TYR A 133 -20.82 -8.80 8.21
CA TYR A 133 -21.38 -9.93 8.97
C TYR A 133 -22.05 -9.55 10.28
N LYS A 134 -21.90 -8.30 10.74
CA LYS A 134 -22.47 -7.84 12.00
C LYS A 134 -23.60 -6.85 11.75
N ASP A 135 -24.81 -7.24 12.12
CA ASP A 135 -26.02 -6.40 12.03
C ASP A 135 -25.96 -5.19 12.99
N ASP A 136 -25.11 -5.24 14.02
CA ASP A 136 -24.93 -4.21 15.04
C ASP A 136 -23.72 -3.28 14.80
N PHE A 137 -22.97 -3.46 13.70
CA PHE A 137 -21.88 -2.56 13.38
C PHE A 137 -22.43 -1.24 12.86
N ASN A 138 -22.21 -0.16 13.61
CA ASN A 138 -22.55 1.18 13.19
C ASN A 138 -21.32 2.08 13.27
N ALA A 139 -20.82 2.50 12.13
CA ALA A 139 -19.69 3.40 12.03
C ALA A 139 -20.11 4.83 12.39
N ASP A 140 -19.45 5.38 13.41
CA ASP A 140 -19.64 6.75 13.86
C ASP A 140 -19.11 7.75 12.82
N LYS A 141 -19.88 8.82 12.56
CA LYS A 141 -19.60 9.78 11.49
C LYS A 141 -18.24 10.45 11.68
N GLU A 142 -17.92 10.87 12.90
CA GLU A 142 -16.69 11.57 13.25
C GLU A 142 -15.49 10.64 13.07
N ILE A 143 -15.62 9.36 13.44
CA ILE A 143 -14.60 8.33 13.18
C ILE A 143 -14.40 8.13 11.68
N VAL A 144 -15.49 7.98 10.90
CA VAL A 144 -15.39 7.80 9.45
C VAL A 144 -14.74 9.01 8.80
N LYS A 145 -15.07 10.23 9.24
CA LYS A 145 -14.46 11.45 8.73
C LYS A 145 -12.96 11.49 8.99
N ALA A 146 -12.53 11.15 10.21
CA ALA A 146 -11.10 11.08 10.54
C ALA A 146 -10.38 10.03 9.68
N LEU A 147 -11.02 8.89 9.40
CA LEU A 147 -10.49 7.88 8.49
C LEU A 147 -10.41 8.36 7.04
N SER A 148 -11.42 9.07 6.52
CA SER A 148 -11.37 9.66 5.18
C SER A 148 -10.10 10.49 4.99
N ASP A 149 -9.78 11.35 5.97
CA ASP A 149 -8.63 12.24 5.89
C ASP A 149 -7.30 11.44 5.86
N LYS A 150 -7.21 10.38 6.66
CA LYS A 150 -6.06 9.47 6.69
C LYS A 150 -5.91 8.70 5.39
N VAL A 151 -7.00 8.15 4.84
CA VAL A 151 -6.98 7.34 3.61
C VAL A 151 -6.66 8.22 2.40
N CYS A 152 -7.23 9.42 2.32
CA CYS A 152 -6.86 10.42 1.31
C CYS A 152 -5.37 10.75 1.36
N LYS A 153 -4.85 11.03 2.56
CA LYS A 153 -3.42 11.32 2.76
C LYS A 153 -2.55 10.13 2.35
N LEU A 154 -2.94 8.90 2.69
CA LEU A 154 -2.21 7.70 2.30
C LEU A 154 -2.12 7.57 0.78
N PHE A 155 -3.23 7.77 0.07
CA PHE A 155 -3.25 7.69 -1.39
C PHE A 155 -2.35 8.75 -2.03
N ILE A 156 -2.42 10.01 -1.55
CA ILE A 156 -1.57 11.10 -2.06
C ILE A 156 -0.09 10.81 -1.79
N THR A 157 0.26 10.34 -0.60
CA THR A 157 1.64 9.94 -0.26
C THR A 157 2.12 8.81 -1.18
N ALA A 158 1.29 7.79 -1.40
CA ALA A 158 1.58 6.70 -2.33
C ALA A 158 1.79 7.20 -3.77
N GLU A 159 0.91 8.07 -4.28
CA GLU A 159 1.04 8.65 -5.61
C GLU A 159 2.33 9.45 -5.77
N SER A 160 2.73 10.21 -4.74
CA SER A 160 4.01 10.91 -4.72
C SER A 160 5.19 9.93 -4.81
N LEU A 161 5.17 8.85 -4.04
CA LEU A 161 6.21 7.81 -4.07
C LEU A 161 6.29 7.11 -5.44
N TYR A 162 5.13 6.82 -6.06
CA TYR A 162 5.09 6.30 -7.43
C TYR A 162 5.75 7.26 -8.41
N ASN A 163 5.38 8.55 -8.38
CA ASN A 163 5.95 9.56 -9.27
C ASN A 163 7.46 9.70 -9.08
N GLN A 164 7.96 9.67 -7.84
CA GLN A 164 9.41 9.68 -7.55
C GLN A 164 10.13 8.45 -8.13
N ALA A 165 9.55 7.26 -7.99
CA ALA A 165 10.10 6.05 -8.59
C ALA A 165 10.15 6.15 -10.13
N MET A 166 9.10 6.73 -10.74
CA MET A 166 9.03 6.95 -12.18
C MET A 166 10.08 7.95 -12.69
N GLU A 167 10.40 8.99 -11.93
CA GLU A 167 11.48 9.92 -12.27
C GLU A 167 12.86 9.26 -12.14
N THR A 168 13.08 8.44 -11.12
CA THR A 168 14.36 7.74 -10.93
C THR A 168 14.64 6.74 -12.06
N LEU A 169 13.60 6.15 -12.65
CA LEU A 169 13.71 5.22 -13.77
C LEU A 169 13.90 5.91 -15.14
N LYS A 170 13.91 7.26 -15.20
CA LYS A 170 14.27 8.02 -16.42
C LYS A 170 15.77 8.23 -16.57
N GLU A 171 16.50 8.19 -15.46
CA GLU A 171 17.96 8.36 -15.39
C GLU A 171 18.70 7.06 -15.73
#